data_AF-A0A0D7KJZ0-F1
#
_entry.id   AF-A0A0D7KJZ0-F1
#
_cell.length_a   1.000
_cell.length_b   1.000
_cell.length_c   1.000
_cell.angle_alpha   90.00
_cell.angle_beta   90.00
_cell.angle_gamma   90.00
#
_symmetry.space_group_name_H-M   'P 1'
#
loop_
_entity.id
_entity.type
_entity.pdbx_description
1 polymer ?
#
loop_
_entity_poly.entity_id
_entity_poly.type
_entity_poly.pdbx_seq_one_letter_code
_entity_poly.pdbx_strand_id
1 'polypeptide(L)'
;MKAASKVAITALSSIFLLGSSVNLKVEAAPSQPSSNITLQTAAAKPAAISKGEKLVNEEKEKINKLLKKNPNDSYILYVNKELKKEKDSLPAGNISFSEFTFMGSPRSQSFDTYEAYIKRASALKEAVPQQSADFPEGYRLSKADIISVFTPKDSAAIRAEAKKLGKQVYSKKLNVIKSDHIALSYTKGEDFINILSFHWDEKDLEEYKKKKEKEYLYTSAIEMEKKDPNHEGSNYLSWRDGGKSFQIVTNKDNPLTKEDLIKLAKTTVKK
;
A
#
# COMPACT_ATOMS: atom_id res chain seq x y z
N MET A 1 35.57 25.14 -38.72
CA MET A 1 34.93 26.01 -37.70
C MET A 1 33.43 25.75 -37.75
N LYS A 2 32.91 24.97 -36.80
CA LYS A 2 32.11 25.40 -35.63
C LYS A 2 30.69 25.87 -35.98
N ALA A 3 29.71 24.99 -35.74
CA ALA A 3 28.52 25.32 -34.96
C ALA A 3 27.92 24.01 -34.43
N ALA A 4 28.03 23.81 -33.12
CA ALA A 4 27.39 22.72 -32.39
C ALA A 4 25.97 23.15 -32.04
N SER A 5 24.96 22.39 -32.47
CA SER A 5 23.60 22.52 -31.95
C SER A 5 23.37 21.42 -30.92
N LYS A 6 23.45 21.80 -29.65
CA LYS A 6 23.04 20.99 -28.51
C LYS A 6 21.52 20.86 -28.55
N VAL A 7 21.00 19.69 -28.88
CA VAL A 7 19.60 19.35 -28.64
C VAL A 7 19.53 18.82 -27.21
N ALA A 8 18.99 19.64 -26.31
CA ALA A 8 18.62 19.21 -24.97
C ALA A 8 17.35 18.36 -25.09
N ILE A 9 17.49 17.05 -24.92
CA ILE A 9 16.35 16.14 -24.75
C ILE A 9 15.98 16.23 -23.27
N THR A 10 15.00 17.08 -22.98
CA THR A 10 14.36 17.16 -21.67
C THR A 10 13.54 15.88 -21.49
N ALA A 11 14.03 14.95 -20.67
CA ALA A 11 13.29 13.77 -20.25
C ALA A 11 12.07 14.21 -19.43
N LEU A 12 10.90 14.22 -20.07
CA LEU A 12 9.62 14.37 -19.38
C LEU A 12 9.33 13.10 -18.60
N SER A 13 9.73 13.11 -17.33
CA SER A 13 9.34 12.12 -16.34
C SER A 13 7.86 12.31 -16.01
N SER A 14 6.99 11.62 -16.75
CA SER A 14 5.55 11.61 -16.51
C SER A 14 5.26 10.77 -15.26
N ILE A 15 5.38 11.41 -14.10
CA ILE A 15 4.85 10.91 -12.83
C ILE A 15 3.32 10.89 -12.97
N PHE A 16 2.71 9.72 -12.79
CA PHE A 16 1.28 9.59 -12.54
C PHE A 16 0.92 10.32 -11.23
N LEU A 17 0.59 11.60 -11.34
CA LEU A 17 -0.08 12.41 -10.31
C LEU A 17 -1.57 12.42 -10.62
N LEU A 18 -2.28 11.40 -10.15
CA LEU A 18 -3.75 11.48 -10.03
C LEU A 18 -4.09 12.20 -8.73
N GLY A 19 -4.59 13.44 -8.85
CA GLY A 19 -5.37 14.11 -7.82
C GLY A 19 -4.75 15.36 -7.20
N SER A 20 -4.71 16.47 -7.94
CA SER A 20 -4.68 17.80 -7.33
C SER A 20 -5.42 18.79 -8.23
N SER A 21 -6.62 19.15 -7.79
CA SER A 21 -7.45 20.20 -8.37
C SER A 21 -6.69 21.53 -8.36
N VAL A 22 -6.34 22.01 -9.54
CA VAL A 22 -5.95 23.40 -9.78
C VAL A 22 -7.14 24.31 -9.49
N ASN A 23 -7.10 25.04 -8.39
CA ASN A 23 -7.93 26.23 -8.25
C ASN A 23 -7.37 27.29 -9.20
N LEU A 24 -8.16 27.62 -10.22
CA LEU A 24 -7.92 28.73 -11.13
C LEU A 24 -7.74 30.01 -10.32
N LYS A 25 -6.56 30.61 -10.48
CA LYS A 25 -6.17 31.91 -9.95
C LYS A 25 -6.90 32.96 -10.79
N VAL A 26 -8.01 33.51 -10.28
CA VAL A 26 -8.63 34.71 -10.84
C VAL A 26 -7.83 35.92 -10.38
N GLU A 27 -7.42 36.69 -11.38
CA GLU A 27 -6.75 37.98 -11.28
C GLU A 27 -7.73 39.03 -10.73
N ALA A 28 -7.36 39.69 -9.65
CA ALA A 28 -8.01 40.92 -9.20
C ALA A 28 -6.92 41.95 -8.90
N ALA A 29 -6.92 43.02 -9.68
CA ALA A 29 -6.04 44.17 -9.58
C ALA A 29 -6.31 44.98 -8.29
N PRO A 30 -5.38 45.87 -7.85
CA PRO A 30 -5.30 46.35 -6.49
C PRO A 30 -6.20 47.56 -6.23
N SER A 31 -6.81 47.64 -5.06
CA SER A 31 -7.30 48.89 -4.49
C SER A 31 -6.83 49.06 -3.06
N GLN A 32 -6.45 50.31 -2.76
CA GLN A 32 -5.66 50.79 -1.63
C GLN A 32 -6.40 50.79 -0.27
N PRO A 33 -5.67 51.04 0.85
CA PRO A 33 -6.04 50.56 2.18
C PRO A 33 -6.78 51.61 3.01
N SER A 34 -7.72 51.18 3.84
CA SER A 34 -7.99 51.77 5.16
C SER A 34 -9.09 51.01 5.87
N SER A 35 -8.79 50.49 7.06
CA SER A 35 -9.48 50.83 8.32
C SER A 35 -9.26 49.71 9.34
N ASN A 36 -8.60 50.07 10.43
CA ASN A 36 -8.46 49.27 11.62
C ASN A 36 -9.82 48.82 12.14
N ILE A 37 -10.17 47.55 11.93
CA ILE A 37 -11.16 46.86 12.75
C ILE A 37 -10.38 45.87 13.60
N THR A 38 -10.18 46.26 14.86
CA THR A 38 -9.68 45.40 15.92
C THR A 38 -10.69 44.25 16.10
N LEU A 39 -10.48 43.14 15.41
CA LEU A 39 -11.15 41.88 15.68
C LEU A 39 -10.65 41.41 17.05
N GLN A 40 -11.42 41.69 18.10
CA GLN A 40 -11.36 40.89 19.33
C GLN A 40 -11.76 39.47 18.95
N THR A 41 -10.77 38.65 18.61
CA THR A 41 -10.91 37.20 18.56
C THR A 41 -11.15 36.76 19.99
N ALA A 42 -12.42 36.63 20.37
CA ALA A 42 -12.80 35.86 21.54
C ALA A 42 -12.18 34.47 21.34
N ALA A 43 -11.15 34.14 22.13
CA ALA A 43 -10.59 32.82 22.16
C ALA A 43 -11.73 31.87 22.50
N ALA A 44 -12.19 31.12 21.51
CA ALA A 44 -13.15 30.05 21.71
C ALA A 44 -12.55 29.15 22.81
N LYS A 45 -13.24 29.05 23.95
CA LYS A 45 -12.88 28.08 24.99
C LYS A 45 -12.66 26.74 24.29
N PRO A 46 -11.56 26.01 24.58
CA PRO A 46 -11.39 24.66 24.06
C PRO A 46 -12.67 23.90 24.38
N ALA A 47 -13.34 23.38 23.34
CA ALA A 47 -14.53 22.56 23.54
C ALA A 47 -14.18 21.48 24.57
N ALA A 48 -14.98 21.36 25.63
CA ALA A 48 -14.73 20.37 26.66
C ALA A 48 -14.63 19.01 26.00
N ILE A 49 -13.47 18.36 26.10
CA ILE A 49 -13.20 17.05 25.51
C ILE A 49 -14.31 16.12 25.96
N SER A 50 -15.01 15.51 25.01
CA SER A 50 -16.12 14.63 25.33
C SER A 50 -15.61 13.39 26.09
N LYS A 51 -16.44 12.77 26.94
CA LYS A 51 -16.08 11.54 27.64
C LYS A 51 -15.58 10.45 26.67
N GLY A 52 -16.18 10.35 25.48
CA GLY A 52 -15.76 9.41 24.43
C GLY A 52 -14.38 9.74 23.85
N GLU A 53 -14.13 11.01 23.57
CA GLU A 53 -12.83 11.47 23.07
C GLU A 53 -11.70 11.27 24.09
N LYS A 54 -11.99 11.47 25.39
CA LYS A 54 -11.05 11.14 26.47
C LYS A 54 -10.66 9.66 26.47
N LEU A 55 -11.64 8.76 26.37
CA LEU A 55 -11.39 7.30 26.31
C LEU A 55 -10.55 6.90 25.08
N VAL A 56 -10.83 7.52 23.93
CA VAL A 56 -10.05 7.29 22.70
C VAL A 56 -8.60 7.75 22.88
N ASN A 57 -8.38 8.91 23.47
CA ASN A 57 -7.04 9.45 23.70
C ASN A 57 -6.26 8.63 24.73
N GLU A 58 -6.89 8.21 25.83
CA GLU A 58 -6.28 7.31 26.83
C GLU A 58 -5.79 6.00 26.20
N GLU A 59 -6.62 5.37 25.34
CA GLU A 59 -6.23 4.12 24.68
C GLU A 59 -5.15 4.34 23.62
N LYS A 60 -5.18 5.47 22.88
CA LYS A 60 -4.10 5.86 21.97
C LYS A 60 -2.78 6.08 22.70
N GLU A 61 -2.79 6.76 23.85
CA GLU A 61 -1.59 6.98 24.67
C GLU A 61 -1.02 5.66 25.19
N LYS A 62 -1.87 4.74 25.62
CA LYS A 62 -1.46 3.39 26.01
C LYS A 62 -0.77 2.67 24.85
N ILE A 63 -1.35 2.70 23.65
CA ILE A 63 -0.72 2.11 22.45
C ILE A 63 0.63 2.79 22.16
N ASN A 64 0.70 4.13 22.21
CA ASN A 64 1.94 4.86 21.98
C ASN A 64 3.04 4.49 22.98
N LYS A 65 2.70 4.27 24.27
CA LYS A 65 3.66 3.78 25.27
C LYS A 65 4.17 2.37 24.94
N LEU A 66 3.31 1.50 24.39
CA LEU A 66 3.70 0.16 23.94
C LEU A 66 4.61 0.22 22.71
N LEU A 67 4.30 1.10 21.75
CA LEU A 67 5.09 1.30 20.53
C LEU A 67 6.47 1.91 20.81
N LYS A 68 6.59 2.79 21.82
CA LYS A 68 7.90 3.27 22.27
C LYS A 68 8.81 2.13 22.75
N LYS A 69 8.23 1.08 23.35
CA LYS A 69 8.98 -0.12 23.79
C LYS A 69 9.21 -1.10 22.63
N ASN A 70 8.24 -1.23 21.73
CA ASN A 70 8.28 -2.13 20.59
C ASN A 70 7.85 -1.40 19.30
N PRO A 71 8.77 -0.68 18.63
CA PRO A 71 8.43 0.14 17.46
C PRO A 71 7.87 -0.64 16.27
N ASN A 72 8.15 -1.93 16.19
CA ASN A 72 7.72 -2.81 15.11
C ASN A 72 6.34 -3.45 15.35
N ASP A 73 5.73 -3.23 16.51
CA ASP A 73 4.40 -3.76 16.79
C ASP A 73 3.32 -3.01 16.00
N SER A 74 2.26 -3.73 15.66
CA SER A 74 1.04 -3.16 15.07
C SER A 74 -0.11 -3.34 16.05
N TYR A 75 -0.95 -2.31 16.18
CA TYR A 75 -2.17 -2.35 16.96
C TYR A 75 -3.34 -1.89 16.11
N ILE A 76 -4.52 -2.40 16.43
CA ILE A 76 -5.78 -1.88 15.94
C ILE A 76 -6.58 -1.33 17.11
N LEU A 77 -7.07 -0.11 16.94
CA LEU A 77 -7.95 0.58 17.86
C LEU A 77 -9.37 0.50 17.29
N TYR A 78 -10.27 -0.11 18.05
CA TYR A 78 -11.71 -0.10 17.84
C TYR A 78 -12.36 1.02 18.65
N VAL A 79 -13.24 1.78 18.02
CA VAL A 79 -14.06 2.83 18.63
C VAL A 79 -15.51 2.58 18.24
N ASN A 80 -16.37 2.29 19.22
CA ASN A 80 -17.79 2.12 19.01
C ASN A 80 -18.39 3.37 18.35
N LYS A 81 -19.24 3.16 17.34
CA LYS A 81 -19.92 4.19 16.57
C LYS A 81 -20.70 5.17 17.45
N GLU A 82 -21.26 4.72 18.57
CA GLU A 82 -21.98 5.58 19.53
C GLU A 82 -21.09 6.66 20.18
N LEU A 83 -19.76 6.46 20.21
CA LEU A 83 -18.81 7.45 20.70
C LEU A 83 -18.35 8.42 19.61
N LYS A 84 -18.59 8.12 18.33
CA LYS A 84 -18.31 9.03 17.22
C LYS A 84 -19.53 9.94 17.03
N LYS A 85 -19.48 11.14 17.61
CA LYS A 85 -20.44 12.19 17.25
C LYS A 85 -20.29 12.50 15.75
N GLU A 86 -21.43 12.58 15.08
CA GLU A 86 -21.71 12.60 13.63
C GLU A 86 -20.69 13.24 12.66
N LYS A 87 -20.66 12.64 11.46
CA LYS A 87 -20.09 13.06 10.16
C LYS A 87 -18.56 13.08 10.04
N ASP A 88 -18.04 11.94 9.60
CA ASP A 88 -16.79 11.84 8.83
C ASP A 88 -16.94 12.67 7.52
N SER A 89 -16.75 13.99 7.58
CA SER A 89 -16.33 14.75 6.39
C SER A 89 -14.81 14.59 6.25
N LEU A 90 -14.40 13.43 5.74
CA LEU A 90 -13.00 13.20 5.40
C LEU A 90 -12.72 13.82 4.03
N PRO A 91 -11.64 14.60 3.87
CA PRO A 91 -11.19 15.03 2.54
C PRO A 91 -10.88 13.80 1.68
N ALA A 92 -11.12 13.92 0.38
CA ALA A 92 -10.94 12.85 -0.60
C ALA A 92 -9.54 12.21 -0.48
N GLY A 93 -9.50 10.87 -0.36
CA GLY A 93 -8.27 10.08 -0.27
C GLY A 93 -8.02 9.36 1.06
N ASN A 94 -8.80 9.62 2.11
CA ASN A 94 -8.70 8.87 3.38
C ASN A 94 -9.75 7.75 3.48
N ILE A 95 -9.31 6.50 3.67
CA ILE A 95 -10.20 5.36 3.96
C ILE A 95 -10.28 5.16 5.47
N SER A 96 -11.33 5.67 6.11
CA SER A 96 -11.75 5.26 7.46
C SER A 96 -12.68 4.06 7.32
N PHE A 97 -12.25 2.87 7.74
CA PHE A 97 -13.24 1.85 8.12
C PHE A 97 -13.83 2.34 9.43
N SER A 98 -15.00 2.98 9.38
CA SER A 98 -15.55 3.97 10.34
C SER A 98 -15.49 3.69 11.85
N GLU A 99 -14.96 2.57 12.33
CA GLU A 99 -14.79 2.23 13.74
C GLU A 99 -13.39 1.68 14.09
N PHE A 100 -12.47 1.57 13.13
CA PHE A 100 -11.13 1.02 13.34
C PHE A 100 -10.02 2.00 12.94
N THR A 101 -8.93 2.02 13.69
CA THR A 101 -7.72 2.79 13.39
C THR A 101 -6.49 1.91 13.60
N PHE A 102 -5.63 1.82 12.59
CA PHE A 102 -4.35 1.13 12.71
C PHE A 102 -3.31 2.06 13.33
N MET A 103 -2.51 1.54 14.26
CA MET A 103 -1.46 2.27 14.95
C MET A 103 -0.17 1.43 15.02
N GLY A 104 0.99 2.09 14.97
CA GLY A 104 2.30 1.41 14.95
C GLY A 104 2.74 1.08 13.54
N SER A 105 3.28 -0.13 13.34
CA SER A 105 3.68 -0.55 12.01
C SER A 105 2.46 -0.59 11.09
N PRO A 106 2.46 0.20 10.00
CA PRO A 106 1.28 0.42 9.17
C PRO A 106 0.82 -0.86 8.48
N ARG A 107 -0.46 -0.90 8.09
CA ARG A 107 -1.02 -1.99 7.26
C ARG A 107 -0.19 -2.18 5.99
N SER A 108 0.30 -1.09 5.42
CA SER A 108 1.21 -1.06 4.26
C SER A 108 2.59 -0.60 4.72
N GLN A 109 3.61 -1.43 4.50
CA GLN A 109 5.00 -1.13 4.86
C GLN A 109 5.83 -1.05 3.57
N SER A 110 6.56 0.04 3.39
CA SER A 110 7.48 0.25 2.26
C SER A 110 8.92 0.15 2.73
N PHE A 111 9.78 -0.43 1.90
CA PHE A 111 11.20 -0.64 2.15
C PHE A 111 12.02 -0.21 0.93
N ASP A 112 13.10 0.52 1.18
CA ASP A 112 14.03 0.97 0.13
C ASP A 112 15.22 0.00 -0.05
N THR A 113 15.35 -0.99 0.84
CA THR A 113 16.43 -2.00 0.80
C THR A 113 15.89 -3.42 0.86
N TYR A 114 16.57 -4.33 0.18
CA TYR A 114 16.18 -5.74 0.13
C TYR A 114 16.34 -6.41 1.50
N GLU A 115 17.37 -6.03 2.26
CA GLU A 115 17.66 -6.58 3.59
C GLU A 115 16.54 -6.24 4.59
N ALA A 116 16.03 -5.01 4.55
CA ALA A 116 14.92 -4.60 5.41
C ALA A 116 13.63 -5.33 5.02
N TYR A 117 13.36 -5.42 3.71
CA TYR A 117 12.23 -6.18 3.17
C TYR A 117 12.28 -7.64 3.61
N ILE A 118 13.38 -8.36 3.34
CA ILE A 118 13.43 -9.80 3.56
C ILE A 118 13.40 -10.15 5.05
N LYS A 119 13.95 -9.27 5.91
CA LYS A 119 13.80 -9.39 7.37
C LYS A 119 12.33 -9.35 7.77
N ARG A 120 11.55 -8.40 7.25
CA ARG A 120 10.11 -8.33 7.54
C ARG A 120 9.33 -9.49 6.91
N ALA A 121 9.62 -9.83 5.67
CA ALA A 121 8.96 -10.90 4.92
C ALA A 121 9.19 -12.27 5.58
N SER A 122 10.38 -12.51 6.16
CA SER A 122 10.70 -13.75 6.88
C SER A 122 9.86 -13.99 8.14
N ALA A 123 9.24 -12.95 8.69
CA ALA A 123 8.31 -13.07 9.81
C ALA A 123 6.89 -13.49 9.36
N LEU A 124 6.61 -13.48 8.04
CA LEU A 124 5.36 -13.99 7.48
C LEU A 124 5.42 -15.52 7.44
N LYS A 125 4.30 -16.18 7.74
CA LYS A 125 4.16 -17.65 7.75
C LYS A 125 3.50 -18.14 6.47
N GLU A 126 4.03 -17.71 5.34
CA GLU A 126 3.49 -17.98 4.01
C GLU A 126 4.58 -17.84 2.94
N ALA A 127 4.26 -18.28 1.72
CA ALA A 127 5.14 -18.06 0.57
C ALA A 127 5.28 -16.56 0.27
N VAL A 128 6.53 -16.10 0.13
CA VAL A 128 6.85 -14.70 -0.13
C VAL A 128 7.75 -14.56 -1.37
N PRO A 129 7.58 -13.48 -2.14
CA PRO A 129 8.57 -13.09 -3.14
C PRO A 129 9.97 -12.95 -2.54
N GLN A 130 10.98 -13.27 -3.33
CA GLN A 130 12.38 -12.99 -3.04
C GLN A 130 13.08 -12.58 -4.33
N GLN A 131 14.24 -11.95 -4.20
CA GLN A 131 15.09 -11.72 -5.36
C GLN A 131 15.54 -13.06 -5.93
N SER A 132 15.26 -13.29 -7.21
CA SER A 132 15.69 -14.50 -7.92
C SER A 132 17.21 -14.57 -7.99
N ALA A 133 17.78 -15.78 -7.92
CA ALA A 133 19.20 -16.01 -8.16
C ALA A 133 19.60 -15.76 -9.62
N ASP A 134 18.63 -15.84 -10.53
CA ASP A 134 18.79 -15.65 -11.96
C ASP A 134 18.47 -14.20 -12.39
N PHE A 135 18.49 -13.25 -11.44
CA PHE A 135 18.10 -11.87 -11.71
C PHE A 135 18.98 -11.23 -12.79
N PRO A 136 18.41 -10.52 -13.77
CA PRO A 136 19.20 -9.97 -14.87
C PRO A 136 20.14 -8.86 -14.40
N GLU A 137 21.32 -8.79 -15.01
CA GLU A 137 22.35 -7.83 -14.62
C GLU A 137 21.89 -6.37 -14.82
N GLY A 138 22.21 -5.53 -13.84
CA GLY A 138 21.99 -4.09 -13.88
C GLY A 138 20.65 -3.64 -13.28
N TYR A 139 19.72 -4.56 -13.01
CA TYR A 139 18.51 -4.21 -12.27
C TYR A 139 18.80 -4.08 -10.78
N ARG A 140 18.22 -3.05 -10.15
CA ARG A 140 18.33 -2.79 -8.72
C ARG A 140 16.96 -2.62 -8.10
N LEU A 141 16.79 -3.06 -6.86
CA LEU A 141 15.56 -2.82 -6.11
C LEU A 141 15.35 -1.31 -6.00
N SER A 142 14.21 -0.83 -6.49
CA SER A 142 13.77 0.56 -6.34
C SER A 142 12.81 0.72 -5.18
N LYS A 143 11.98 -0.29 -4.92
CA LYS A 143 11.00 -0.29 -3.83
C LYS A 143 10.53 -1.71 -3.50
N ALA A 144 10.22 -1.96 -2.23
CA ALA A 144 9.48 -3.13 -1.80
C ALA A 144 8.30 -2.73 -0.91
N ASP A 145 7.14 -3.35 -1.10
CA ASP A 145 5.93 -3.09 -0.32
C ASP A 145 5.35 -4.40 0.24
N ILE A 146 4.91 -4.39 1.50
CA ILE A 146 4.14 -5.46 2.13
C ILE A 146 2.85 -4.86 2.67
N ILE A 147 1.72 -5.31 2.13
CA ILE A 147 0.37 -4.96 2.59
C ILE A 147 -0.17 -6.15 3.39
N SER A 148 -0.62 -5.88 4.60
CA SER A 148 -1.14 -6.89 5.53
C SER A 148 -2.59 -7.24 5.21
N VAL A 149 -2.94 -8.52 5.34
CA VAL A 149 -4.34 -8.98 5.26
C VAL A 149 -5.12 -8.41 6.45
N PHE A 150 -6.26 -7.77 6.15
CA PHE A 150 -7.26 -7.43 7.16
C PHE A 150 -8.65 -7.61 6.57
N THR A 151 -9.37 -8.61 7.07
CA THR A 151 -10.64 -9.06 6.51
C THR A 151 -11.84 -8.59 7.34
N PRO A 152 -13.06 -8.67 6.79
CA PRO A 152 -14.29 -8.50 7.58
C PRO A 152 -14.37 -9.43 8.79
N LYS A 153 -13.82 -10.67 8.70
CA LYS A 153 -13.80 -11.62 9.83
C LYS A 153 -12.94 -11.11 10.98
N ASP A 154 -11.78 -10.53 10.68
CA ASP A 154 -10.90 -9.91 11.70
C ASP A 154 -11.61 -8.75 12.41
N SER A 155 -12.28 -7.90 11.64
CA SER A 155 -13.06 -6.80 12.18
C SER A 155 -14.20 -7.29 13.09
N ALA A 156 -14.93 -8.33 12.68
CA ALA A 156 -16.03 -8.90 13.46
C ALA A 156 -15.53 -9.53 14.76
N ALA A 157 -14.39 -10.22 14.74
CA ALA A 157 -13.77 -10.80 15.92
C ALA A 157 -13.39 -9.72 16.95
N ILE A 158 -12.81 -8.60 16.49
CA ILE A 158 -12.45 -7.47 17.37
C ILE A 158 -13.71 -6.82 17.98
N ARG A 159 -14.78 -6.62 17.19
CA ARG A 159 -16.07 -6.11 17.72
C ARG A 159 -16.64 -7.05 18.78
N ALA A 160 -16.66 -8.35 18.51
CA ALA A 160 -17.18 -9.36 19.43
C ALA A 160 -16.40 -9.38 20.75
N GLU A 161 -15.07 -9.28 20.68
CA GLU A 161 -14.19 -9.20 21.84
C GLU A 161 -14.44 -7.92 22.66
N ALA A 162 -14.53 -6.76 22.00
CA ALA A 162 -14.85 -5.49 22.65
C ALA A 162 -16.22 -5.55 23.35
N LYS A 163 -17.24 -6.12 22.69
CA LYS A 163 -18.58 -6.32 23.26
C LYS A 163 -18.55 -7.25 24.47
N LYS A 164 -17.83 -8.37 24.40
CA LYS A 164 -17.67 -9.32 25.52
C LYS A 164 -16.99 -8.66 26.72
N LEU A 165 -16.08 -7.72 26.49
CA LEU A 165 -15.40 -6.96 27.53
C LEU A 165 -16.20 -5.73 28.02
N GLY A 166 -17.37 -5.45 27.44
CA GLY A 166 -18.15 -4.25 27.76
C GLY A 166 -17.44 -2.94 27.40
N LYS A 167 -16.50 -2.96 26.45
CA LYS A 167 -15.66 -1.81 26.09
C LYS A 167 -16.18 -1.09 24.87
N GLN A 168 -16.37 0.22 24.98
CA GLN A 168 -16.69 1.10 23.85
C GLN A 168 -15.44 1.55 23.07
N VAL A 169 -14.26 1.51 23.70
CA VAL A 169 -12.95 1.70 23.07
C VAL A 169 -12.09 0.50 23.43
N TYR A 170 -11.51 -0.15 22.43
CA TYR A 170 -10.72 -1.37 22.64
C TYR A 170 -9.51 -1.38 21.71
N SER A 171 -8.34 -1.81 22.19
CA SER A 171 -7.19 -2.04 21.33
C SER A 171 -6.70 -3.47 21.41
N LYS A 172 -6.20 -3.97 20.28
CA LYS A 172 -5.63 -5.30 20.16
C LYS A 172 -4.32 -5.23 19.39
N LYS A 173 -3.29 -5.92 19.89
CA LYS A 173 -2.05 -6.13 19.14
C LYS A 173 -2.35 -7.06 17.95
N LEU A 174 -1.94 -6.64 16.76
CA LEU A 174 -2.07 -7.44 15.55
C LEU A 174 -0.84 -8.36 15.42
N ASN A 175 -1.10 -9.63 15.16
CA ASN A 175 -0.06 -10.57 14.77
C ASN A 175 -0.07 -10.71 13.25
N VAL A 176 0.72 -9.89 12.56
CA VAL A 176 0.74 -9.83 11.10
C VAL A 176 1.63 -10.93 10.53
N ILE A 177 1.03 -12.11 10.38
CA ILE A 177 1.68 -13.33 9.87
C ILE A 177 1.36 -13.63 8.40
N LYS A 178 0.44 -12.87 7.78
CA LYS A 178 0.04 -13.02 6.37
C LYS A 178 0.02 -11.66 5.67
N SER A 179 0.23 -11.67 4.35
CA SER A 179 0.14 -10.49 3.50
C SER A 179 -0.99 -10.61 2.48
N ASP A 180 -1.66 -9.49 2.26
CA ASP A 180 -2.66 -9.28 1.22
C ASP A 180 -2.00 -9.11 -0.14
N HIS A 181 -0.93 -8.32 -0.14
CA HIS A 181 -0.15 -8.03 -1.32
C HIS A 181 1.31 -7.82 -0.93
N ILE A 182 2.22 -8.29 -1.79
CA ILE A 182 3.65 -7.94 -1.70
C ILE A 182 4.09 -7.51 -3.09
N ALA A 183 4.84 -6.41 -3.18
CA ALA A 183 5.48 -5.97 -4.41
C ALA A 183 6.98 -5.77 -4.20
N LEU A 184 7.79 -6.30 -5.12
CA LEU A 184 9.21 -5.98 -5.27
C LEU A 184 9.40 -5.33 -6.64
N SER A 185 9.79 -4.07 -6.66
CA SER A 185 10.03 -3.30 -7.87
C SER A 185 11.52 -3.15 -8.10
N TYR A 186 11.95 -3.49 -9.31
CA TYR A 186 13.32 -3.37 -9.75
C TYR A 186 13.39 -2.54 -11.03
N THR A 187 14.43 -1.72 -11.17
CA THR A 187 14.61 -0.86 -12.34
C THR A 187 16.02 -0.93 -12.91
N LYS A 188 16.12 -0.72 -14.23
CA LYS A 188 17.36 -0.56 -15.00
C LYS A 188 17.14 0.47 -16.10
N GLY A 189 17.52 1.72 -15.86
CA GLY A 189 17.16 2.82 -16.77
C GLY A 189 15.65 2.98 -16.82
N GLU A 190 15.05 2.87 -18.00
CA GLU A 190 13.60 2.94 -18.22
C GLU A 190 12.89 1.58 -18.06
N ASP A 191 13.64 0.47 -18.05
CA ASP A 191 13.08 -0.86 -17.88
C ASP A 191 12.74 -1.15 -16.41
N PHE A 192 11.65 -1.89 -16.19
CA PHE A 192 11.28 -2.38 -14.86
C PHE A 192 10.93 -3.87 -14.84
N ILE A 193 11.13 -4.47 -13.67
CA ILE A 193 10.63 -5.80 -13.31
C ILE A 193 9.92 -5.67 -11.97
N ASN A 194 8.62 -5.92 -11.95
CA ASN A 194 7.83 -6.00 -10.72
C ASN A 194 7.52 -7.47 -10.42
N ILE A 195 7.90 -7.94 -9.24
CA ILE A 195 7.49 -9.23 -8.71
C ILE A 195 6.39 -9.00 -7.68
N LEU A 196 5.25 -9.62 -7.88
CA LEU A 196 4.05 -9.41 -7.08
C LEU A 196 3.58 -10.73 -6.48
N SER A 197 3.01 -10.68 -5.28
CA SER A 197 2.19 -11.76 -4.73
C SER A 197 0.86 -11.21 -4.25
N PHE A 198 -0.20 -11.99 -4.39
CA PHE A 198 -1.54 -11.63 -3.95
C PHE A 198 -2.13 -12.73 -3.08
N HIS A 199 -2.87 -12.30 -2.07
CA HIS A 199 -3.68 -13.17 -1.23
C HIS A 199 -4.89 -13.66 -2.02
N TRP A 200 -5.31 -14.86 -1.68
CA TRP A 200 -6.55 -15.44 -2.16
C TRP A 200 -7.58 -15.48 -1.07
N ASP A 201 -8.83 -15.28 -1.46
CA ASP A 201 -9.92 -15.60 -0.56
C ASP A 201 -10.04 -17.12 -0.37
N GLU A 202 -10.86 -17.53 0.58
CA GLU A 202 -11.05 -18.95 0.91
C GLU A 202 -11.59 -19.76 -0.27
N LYS A 203 -12.37 -19.15 -1.18
CA LYS A 203 -12.96 -19.85 -2.33
C LYS A 203 -11.90 -20.15 -3.38
N ASP A 204 -11.05 -19.18 -3.68
CA ASP A 204 -9.94 -19.30 -4.61
C ASP A 204 -8.94 -20.38 -4.15
N LEU A 205 -8.69 -20.45 -2.83
CA LEU A 205 -7.85 -21.50 -2.22
C LEU A 205 -8.44 -22.91 -2.39
N GLU A 206 -9.75 -23.07 -2.20
CA GLU A 206 -10.41 -24.36 -2.38
C GLU A 206 -10.45 -24.81 -3.85
N GLU A 207 -10.58 -23.87 -4.79
CA GLU A 207 -10.43 -24.19 -6.22
C GLU A 207 -8.99 -24.58 -6.55
N TYR A 208 -7.99 -23.86 -6.02
CA TYR A 208 -6.59 -24.19 -6.23
C TYR A 208 -6.21 -25.58 -5.73
N LYS A 209 -6.68 -26.01 -4.56
CA LYS A 209 -6.43 -27.37 -4.05
C LYS A 209 -6.87 -28.47 -5.01
N LYS A 210 -7.82 -28.18 -5.91
CA LYS A 210 -8.31 -29.11 -6.94
C LYS A 210 -7.41 -29.15 -8.18
N LYS A 211 -6.60 -28.13 -8.42
CA LYS A 211 -5.65 -28.02 -9.55
C LYS A 211 -4.24 -28.39 -9.08
N LYS A 212 -3.68 -29.48 -9.60
CA LYS A 212 -2.41 -30.05 -9.11
C LYS A 212 -1.14 -29.42 -9.71
N GLU A 213 -1.23 -28.69 -10.82
CA GLU A 213 -0.03 -28.25 -11.55
C GLU A 213 0.20 -26.74 -11.46
N LYS A 214 1.47 -26.37 -11.24
CA LYS A 214 1.97 -25.00 -11.31
C LYS A 214 2.09 -24.61 -12.78
N GLU A 215 1.04 -23.98 -13.31
CA GLU A 215 1.03 -23.46 -14.67
C GLU A 215 1.54 -22.02 -14.71
N TYR A 216 2.41 -21.74 -15.68
CA TYR A 216 2.92 -20.41 -15.97
C TYR A 216 2.15 -19.81 -17.14
N LEU A 217 1.32 -18.80 -16.87
CA LEU A 217 0.53 -18.10 -17.88
C LEU A 217 1.21 -16.80 -18.26
N TYR A 218 1.68 -16.72 -19.51
CA TYR A 218 2.26 -15.51 -20.09
C TYR A 218 1.23 -14.78 -20.93
N THR A 219 1.13 -13.46 -20.76
CA THR A 219 0.37 -12.56 -21.65
C THR A 219 1.28 -11.41 -22.06
N SER A 220 1.43 -11.19 -23.35
CA SER A 220 2.23 -10.07 -23.85
C SER A 220 1.48 -8.74 -23.75
N ALA A 221 2.22 -7.63 -23.75
CA ALA A 221 1.66 -6.28 -23.80
C ALA A 221 0.71 -6.08 -25.00
N ILE A 222 1.08 -6.60 -26.17
CA ILE A 222 0.27 -6.53 -27.39
C ILE A 222 -1.07 -7.26 -27.21
N GLU A 223 -1.07 -8.42 -26.57
CA GLU A 223 -2.30 -9.16 -26.29
C GLU A 223 -3.18 -8.47 -25.24
N MET A 224 -2.56 -7.78 -24.26
CA MET A 224 -3.29 -6.97 -23.28
C MET A 224 -3.96 -5.76 -23.93
N GLU A 225 -3.23 -5.01 -24.75
CA GLU A 225 -3.77 -3.86 -25.50
C GLU A 225 -4.94 -4.25 -26.41
N LYS A 226 -4.90 -5.46 -27.00
CA LYS A 226 -6.03 -5.97 -27.80
C LYS A 226 -7.28 -6.26 -26.96
N LYS A 227 -7.12 -6.66 -25.70
CA LYS A 227 -8.23 -6.97 -24.78
C LYS A 227 -8.78 -5.72 -24.12
N ASP A 228 -7.91 -4.78 -23.80
CA ASP A 228 -8.23 -3.51 -23.17
C ASP A 228 -7.35 -2.40 -23.78
N PRO A 229 -7.88 -1.63 -24.75
CA PRO A 229 -7.14 -0.55 -25.41
C PRO A 229 -6.68 0.58 -24.49
N ASN A 230 -7.22 0.69 -23.28
CA ASN A 230 -6.80 1.68 -22.28
C ASN A 230 -5.69 1.15 -21.35
N HIS A 231 -5.31 -0.11 -21.51
CA HIS A 231 -4.24 -0.71 -20.73
C HIS A 231 -2.88 -0.22 -21.26
N GLU A 232 -1.99 0.23 -20.37
CA GLU A 232 -0.69 0.85 -20.72
C GLU A 232 0.37 -0.12 -21.28
N GLY A 233 -0.03 -1.29 -21.80
CA GLY A 233 0.86 -2.28 -22.40
C GLY A 233 1.97 -2.78 -21.46
N SER A 234 1.76 -3.93 -20.82
CA SER A 234 2.81 -4.59 -20.03
C SER A 234 2.83 -6.08 -20.31
N ASN A 235 4.02 -6.69 -20.19
CA ASN A 235 4.15 -8.14 -20.27
C ASN A 235 3.91 -8.73 -18.88
N TYR A 236 3.15 -9.82 -18.83
CA TYR A 236 2.73 -10.47 -17.60
C TYR A 236 3.08 -11.94 -17.63
N LEU A 237 3.77 -12.42 -16.60
CA LEU A 237 3.84 -13.83 -16.28
C LEU A 237 3.15 -14.07 -14.94
N SER A 238 2.15 -14.94 -14.91
CA SER A 238 1.43 -15.28 -13.68
C SER A 238 1.50 -16.77 -13.38
N TRP A 239 1.57 -17.12 -12.10
CA TRP A 239 1.53 -18.51 -11.65
C TRP A 239 0.94 -18.61 -10.24
N ARG A 240 0.75 -19.85 -9.80
CA ARG A 240 0.18 -20.18 -8.51
C ARG A 240 1.17 -21.03 -7.71
N ASP A 241 1.41 -20.67 -6.46
CA ASP A 241 2.29 -21.43 -5.56
C ASP A 241 1.94 -21.16 -4.10
N GLY A 242 2.12 -22.13 -3.21
CA GLY A 242 1.98 -21.92 -1.77
C GLY A 242 0.67 -21.27 -1.29
N GLY A 243 -0.44 -21.47 -2.00
CA GLY A 243 -1.75 -20.85 -1.68
C GLY A 243 -1.84 -19.36 -2.02
N LYS A 244 -1.01 -18.86 -2.94
CA LYS A 244 -1.02 -17.49 -3.44
C LYS A 244 -0.94 -17.46 -4.97
N SER A 245 -1.37 -16.35 -5.56
CA SER A 245 -0.97 -16.01 -6.92
C SER A 245 0.26 -15.12 -6.91
N PHE A 246 1.10 -15.32 -7.90
CA PHE A 246 2.30 -14.54 -8.14
C PHE A 246 2.29 -14.00 -9.55
N GLN A 247 2.97 -12.88 -9.74
CA GLN A 247 3.10 -12.25 -11.04
C GLN A 247 4.48 -11.65 -11.21
N ILE A 248 5.04 -11.71 -12.42
CA ILE A 248 6.11 -10.84 -12.88
C ILE A 248 5.53 -9.93 -13.94
N VAL A 249 5.79 -8.62 -13.80
CA VAL A 249 5.35 -7.59 -14.75
C VAL A 249 6.57 -6.84 -15.26
N THR A 250 6.63 -6.62 -16.57
CA THR A 250 7.65 -5.78 -17.20
C THR A 250 6.99 -4.80 -18.18
N ASN A 251 7.71 -3.74 -18.53
CA ASN A 251 7.32 -2.85 -19.62
C ASN A 251 7.20 -3.61 -20.96
N LYS A 252 6.42 -3.05 -21.89
CA LYS A 252 6.14 -3.61 -23.22
C LYS A 252 7.39 -4.00 -23.99
N ASP A 253 8.37 -3.10 -24.03
CA ASP A 253 9.59 -3.24 -24.82
C ASP A 253 10.77 -3.81 -24.01
N ASN A 254 10.48 -4.41 -22.83
CA ASN A 254 11.51 -5.02 -22.00
C ASN A 254 12.24 -6.14 -22.78
N PRO A 255 13.58 -6.24 -22.70
CA PRO A 255 14.35 -7.22 -23.47
C PRO A 255 14.14 -8.68 -23.03
N LEU A 256 13.51 -8.94 -21.88
CA LEU A 256 13.31 -10.30 -21.35
C LEU A 256 12.22 -11.05 -22.11
N THR A 257 12.51 -12.29 -22.51
CA THR A 257 11.52 -13.16 -23.15
C THR A 257 10.61 -13.86 -22.14
N LYS A 258 9.55 -14.51 -22.62
CA LYS A 258 8.70 -15.40 -21.81
C LYS A 258 9.54 -16.44 -21.04
N GLU A 259 10.53 -17.03 -21.70
CA GLU A 259 11.41 -18.05 -21.14
C GLU A 259 12.28 -17.48 -20.01
N ASP A 260 12.78 -16.25 -20.18
CA ASP A 260 13.52 -15.54 -19.14
C ASP A 260 12.63 -15.27 -17.91
N LEU A 261 11.40 -14.81 -18.12
CA LEU A 261 10.47 -14.58 -17.01
C LEU A 261 10.13 -15.88 -16.28
N ILE A 262 9.97 -17.00 -16.99
CA ILE A 262 9.73 -18.32 -16.38
C ILE A 262 10.95 -18.75 -15.57
N LYS A 263 12.16 -18.51 -16.07
CA LYS A 263 13.41 -18.80 -15.35
C LYS A 263 13.47 -18.02 -14.04
N LEU A 264 13.18 -16.72 -14.07
CA LEU A 264 13.08 -15.89 -12.87
C LEU A 264 12.04 -16.47 -11.89
N ALA A 265 10.82 -16.72 -12.37
CA ALA A 265 9.71 -17.18 -11.53
C ALA A 265 9.96 -18.51 -10.81
N LYS A 266 10.87 -19.36 -11.30
CA LYS A 266 11.25 -20.62 -10.64
C LYS A 266 12.03 -20.41 -9.34
N THR A 267 12.77 -19.30 -9.21
CA THR A 267 13.63 -19.01 -8.05
C THR A 267 13.15 -17.81 -7.23
N THR A 268 12.08 -17.14 -7.67
CA THR A 268 11.48 -15.94 -7.04
C THR A 268 10.59 -16.21 -5.81
N VAL A 269 10.23 -17.46 -5.50
CA VAL A 269 9.36 -17.77 -4.35
C VAL A 269 10.13 -18.54 -3.29
N LYS A 270 10.19 -17.98 -2.08
CA LYS A 270 10.67 -18.70 -0.90
C LYS A 270 9.53 -19.52 -0.31
N LYS A 271 9.78 -20.80 -0.07
CA LYS A 271 8.87 -21.71 0.65
C LYS A 271 9.02 -21.59 2.15
#